data_AF-A0A7X2SZ44-F1
#
_entry.id   AF-A0A7X2SZ44-F1
#
_cell.length_a   1.000
_cell.length_b   1.000
_cell.length_c   1.000
_cell.angle_alpha   90.00
_cell.angle_beta   90.00
_cell.angle_gamma   90.00
#
_symmetry.space_group_name_H-M   'P 1'
#
loop_
_entity.id
_entity.type
_entity.pdbx_description
1 polymer ?
#
loop_
_entity_poly.entity_id
_entity_poly.type
_entity_poly.pdbx_seq_one_letter_code
_entity_poly.pdbx_strand_id
1 'polypeptide(L)' 'MIGRLRGNILEKQPPLVLLEAHGVGYEIYMPMTCFYELPEVQHEAVIFTHFVVREDAQLLFGFNSKQERALFRELIKVNG' A
#
# COMPACT_ATOMS: atom_id res chain seq x y z
N MET A 1 -8.47 -4.67 -10.54
CA MET A 1 -8.65 -4.39 -9.10
C MET A 1 -7.56 -5.12 -8.32
N ILE A 2 -6.63 -4.39 -7.69
CA ILE A 2 -5.56 -5.00 -6.87
C ILE A 2 -5.97 -4.89 -5.40
N GLY A 3 -6.26 -6.02 -4.76
CA GLY A 3 -6.81 -6.06 -3.41
C GLY A 3 -5.84 -6.48 -2.30
N ARG A 4 -4.70 -7.04 -2.66
CA ARG A 4 -3.62 -7.47 -1.76
C ARG A 4 -2.37 -7.71 -2.59
N LEU A 5 -1.22 -7.32 -2.06
CA LEU A 5 0.09 -7.69 -2.60
C LEU A 5 0.86 -8.47 -1.54
N ARG A 6 1.66 -9.42 -2.00
CA ARG A 6 2.60 -10.19 -1.19
C ARG A 6 3.92 -10.21 -1.96
N GLY A 7 4.99 -9.87 -1.29
CA GLY A 7 6.28 -9.70 -1.95
C GLY A 7 7.34 -9.13 -1.02
N ASN A 8 8.55 -8.92 -1.54
CA ASN A 8 9.68 -8.43 -0.76
C ASN A 8 9.74 -6.91 -0.80
N ILE A 9 10.04 -6.28 0.33
CA ILE A 9 10.28 -4.84 0.39
C ILE A 9 11.64 -4.55 -0.25
N LEU A 10 11.68 -3.79 -1.33
CA LEU A 10 12.93 -3.35 -1.96
C LEU A 10 13.42 -2.03 -1.39
N GLU A 11 12.51 -1.12 -1.08
CA GLU A 11 12.84 0.22 -0.59
C GLU A 11 11.74 0.77 0.32
N LYS A 12 12.16 1.59 1.28
CA LYS A 12 11.32 2.30 2.24
C LYS A 12 11.63 3.79 2.18
N GLN A 13 10.74 4.58 1.58
CA GLN A 13 10.85 6.04 1.51
C GLN A 13 9.52 6.68 1.92
N PRO A 14 9.26 6.89 3.22
CA PRO A 14 7.95 7.33 3.70
C PRO A 14 7.43 8.58 2.96
N PRO A 15 6.15 8.59 2.51
CA PRO A 15 5.11 7.58 2.76
C PRO A 15 5.05 6.43 1.73
N LEU A 16 6.06 6.29 0.87
CA LEU A 16 6.11 5.33 -0.23
C LEU A 16 6.95 4.08 0.11
N VAL A 17 6.45 2.92 -0.31
CA VAL A 17 7.13 1.63 -0.21
C VAL A 17 7.23 1.02 -1.58
N LEU A 18 8.41 0.51 -1.94
CA LEU A 18 8.60 -0.29 -3.13
C LEU A 18 8.55 -1.77 -2.76
N LEU A 19 7.52 -2.48 -3.24
CA LEU A 19 7.34 -3.91 -3.00
C LEU A 19 7.48 -4.68 -4.32
N GLU A 20 8.39 -5.65 -4.37
CA GLU A 20 8.53 -6.56 -5.50
C GLU A 20 7.63 -7.78 -5.31
N ALA A 21 6.77 -8.02 -6.28
CA ALA A 21 5.98 -9.25 -6.36
C ALA A 21 6.22 -9.91 -7.72
N HIS A 22 6.91 -11.04 -7.70
CA HIS A 22 7.21 -11.85 -8.90
C HIS A 22 7.92 -11.04 -10.01
N GLY A 23 8.93 -10.24 -9.65
CA GLY A 23 9.70 -9.43 -10.60
C GLY A 23 9.09 -8.09 -10.97
N VAL A 24 7.91 -7.73 -10.44
CA VAL A 24 7.28 -6.42 -10.66
C VAL A 24 7.35 -5.58 -9.39
N GLY A 25 7.97 -4.41 -9.47
CA GLY A 25 8.00 -3.42 -8.39
C GLY A 25 6.72 -2.58 -8.36
N TYR A 26 6.02 -2.58 -7.25
CA TYR A 26 4.85 -1.75 -6.99
C TYR A 26 5.20 -0.65 -6.01
N GLU A 27 4.95 0.60 -6.41
CA GLU A 27 4.97 1.73 -5.49
C GLU A 27 3.64 1.80 -4.74
N ILE A 28 3.71 1.79 -3.41
CA ILE A 28 2.55 1.74 -2.54
C ILE A 28 2.64 2.87 -1.51
N TYR A 29 1.63 3.74 -1.49
CA TYR A 29 1.48 4.79 -0.49
C TYR A 29 0.87 4.21 0.78
N MET A 30 1.52 4.41 1.93
CA MET A 30 1.05 3.89 3.21
C MET A 30 0.95 5.00 4.25
N PRO A 31 -0.07 4.96 5.14
CA PRO A 31 -0.09 5.79 6.33
C PRO A 31 1.18 5.55 7.18
N MET A 32 1.70 6.59 7.83
CA MET A 32 2.92 6.48 8.65
C MET A 32 2.79 5.41 9.74
N THR A 33 1.61 5.27 10.35
CA THR A 33 1.32 4.24 11.36
C THR A 33 1.54 2.83 10.80
N CYS A 34 1.04 2.56 9.58
CA CYS A 34 1.24 1.26 8.93
C CYS A 34 2.72 1.09 8.52
N PHE A 35 3.37 2.15 8.08
CA PHE A 35 4.75 2.12 7.61
C PHE A 35 5.73 1.65 8.69
N TYR A 36 5.54 2.09 9.94
CA TYR A 36 6.42 1.74 11.05
C TYR A 36 6.37 0.25 11.43
N GLU A 37 5.27 -0.44 11.13
CA GLU A 37 5.11 -1.87 11.40
C GLU A 37 5.61 -2.76 10.25
N LEU A 38 6.08 -2.16 9.14
CA LEU A 38 6.57 -2.93 8.01
C LEU A 38 7.86 -3.68 8.35
N PRO A 39 8.02 -4.94 7.88
CA PRO A 39 9.27 -5.70 7.96
C PRO A 39 10.45 -4.92 7.36
N GLU A 40 11.69 -5.30 7.68
CA GLU A 40 12.88 -4.68 7.10
C GLU A 40 12.94 -4.83 5.58
N VAL A 41 13.79 -4.02 4.95
CA VAL A 41 14.10 -4.18 3.52
C VAL A 41 14.63 -5.61 3.27
N GLN A 42 14.34 -6.16 2.10
CA GLN A 42 14.58 -7.55 1.68
C GLN A 42 13.75 -8.62 2.40
N HIS A 43 12.79 -8.23 3.27
CA HIS A 43 11.86 -9.18 3.88
C HIS A 43 10.49 -9.16 3.19
N GLU A 44 9.81 -10.30 3.28
CA GLU A 44 8.47 -10.46 2.74
C GLU A 44 7.45 -9.67 3.57
N ALA A 45 6.59 -8.91 2.89
CA ALA A 45 5.47 -8.22 3.47
C ALA A 45 4.16 -8.58 2.75
N VAL A 46 3.07 -8.47 3.50
CA VAL A 46 1.71 -8.62 2.97
C VAL A 46 0.97 -7.31 3.19
N ILE A 47 0.54 -6.69 2.10
CA ILE A 47 -0.09 -5.37 2.14
C ILE A 47 -1.49 -5.46 1.54
N PHE A 48 -2.50 -4.99 2.26
CA PHE A 48 -3.84 -4.82 1.74
C PHE A 48 -3.92 -3.51 0.97
N THR A 49 -4.35 -3.59 -0.28
CA THR A 49 -4.32 -2.43 -1.17
C THR A 49 -5.71 -1.88 -1.46
N HIS A 50 -5.79 -0.57 -1.66
CA HIS A 50 -6.88 0.12 -2.32
C HIS A 50 -6.32 0.77 -3.59
N PHE A 51 -6.82 0.31 -4.73
CA PHE A 51 -6.40 0.76 -6.05
C PHE A 51 -7.30 1.90 -6.51
N VAL A 52 -6.70 3.08 -6.73
CA VAL A 52 -7.38 4.29 -7.18
C VAL A 52 -6.99 4.54 -8.63
N VAL A 53 -7.99 4.66 -9.50
CA VAL A 53 -7.80 5.01 -10.90
C VAL A 53 -8.40 6.38 -11.12
N ARG A 54 -7.58 7.30 -11.59
CA ARG A 54 -7.94 8.65 -12.05
C ARG A 54 -7.61 8.75 -13.53
N GLU A 55 -8.00 9.85 -14.17
CA GLU A 55 -7.72 10.08 -15.60
C GLU A 55 -6.21 10.21 -15.89
N ASP A 56 -5.45 10.72 -14.92
CA ASP A 56 -4.02 11.04 -15.02
C ASP A 56 -3.10 10.08 -14.27
N ALA A 57 -3.64 9.24 -13.39
CA ALA A 57 -2.84 8.43 -12.48
C ALA A 57 -3.52 7.12 -12.06
N GLN A 58 -2.69 6.12 -11.79
CA GLN A 58 -3.06 4.88 -11.12
C GLN A 58 -2.26 4.76 -9.83
N LEU A 59 -2.94 4.80 -8.69
CA LEU A 59 -2.32 4.84 -7.37
C LEU A 59 -2.69 3.62 -6.55
N LEU A 60 -1.74 3.12 -5.76
CA LEU A 60 -1.96 2.08 -4.77
C LEU A 60 -1.77 2.65 -3.36
N PHE A 61 -2.83 2.56 -2.55
CA PHE A 61 -2.76 2.81 -1.12
C PHE A 61 -2.68 1.49 -0.37
N GLY A 62 -1.72 1.34 0.53
CA GLY A 62 -1.43 0.11 1.28
C GLY A 62 -1.72 0.23 2.77
N PHE A 63 -2.12 -0.89 3.37
CA PHE A 63 -2.47 -1.02 4.78
C PHE A 63 -2.03 -2.38 5.31
N ASN A 64 -1.69 -2.47 6.59
CA ASN A 64 -1.26 -3.72 7.22
C ASN A 64 -2.44 -4.65 7.52
N SER A 65 -3.63 -4.07 7.70
CA SER A 65 -4.86 -4.80 7.99
C SER A 65 -6.01 -4.45 7.04
N LYS A 66 -7.02 -5.33 6.99
CA LYS A 66 -8.25 -5.07 6.24
C LYS A 66 -9.06 -3.94 6.87
N GLN A 67 -8.98 -3.80 8.19
CA GLN A 67 -9.71 -2.84 9.00
C GLN A 67 -9.25 -1.41 8.70
N GLU A 68 -7.93 -1.16 8.67
CA GLU A 68 -7.37 0.14 8.29
C GLU A 68 -7.76 0.53 6.87
N ARG A 69 -7.71 -0.43 5.93
CA ARG A 69 -8.18 -0.19 4.55
C ARG A 69 -9.66 0.15 4.51
N ALA A 70 -10.49 -0.54 5.29
CA ALA A 70 -11.92 -0.26 5.36
C ALA A 70 -12.17 1.15 5.91
N LEU A 71 -11.48 1.52 6.99
CA LEU A 71 -11.53 2.86 7.56
C LEU A 71 -11.14 3.92 6.51
N PHE A 72 -10.01 3.74 5.82
CA PHE A 72 -9.59 4.65 4.75
C PHE A 72 -10.66 4.80 3.66
N ARG A 73 -11.28 3.69 3.24
CA ARG A 73 -12.36 3.72 2.23
C ARG A 73 -13.59 4.47 2.70
N GLU A 74 -13.92 4.42 3.98
CA GLU A 74 -15.01 5.25 4.52
C GLU A 74 -14.61 6.73 4.59
N LEU A 75 -13.37 7.03 4.97
CA LEU A 75 -12.87 8.41 5.05
C LEU A 75 -12.88 9.12 3.69
N ILE A 76 -12.44 8.45 2.62
CA ILE A 76 -12.40 9.05 1.27
C ILE A 76 -13.79 9.19 0.61
N LYS A 77 -14.83 8.55 1.17
CA LYS A 77 -16.22 8.74 0.70
C LYS A 77 -16.84 10.02 1.22
N VAL A 78 -16.36 10.52 2.36
CA VAL A 78 -16.83 11.79 2.91
C VAL A 78 -16.27 12.87 1.98
N ASN A 79 -17.14 13.50 1.20
CA ASN A 79 -16.78 14.63 0.37
C ASN A 79 -16.15 15.70 1.27
N GLY A 80 -14.91 16.09 0.94
CA GLY A 80 -14.31 17.32 1.44
C GLY A 80 -15.03 18.53 0.88
#